data_AF-A0A1Y1QA14-F1
#
_entry.id   AF-A0A1Y1QA14-F1
#
_cell.length_a   1.000
_cell.length_b   1.000
_cell.length_c   1.000
_cell.angle_alpha   90.00
_cell.angle_beta   90.00
_cell.angle_gamma   90.00
#
_symmetry.space_group_name_H-M   'P 1'
#
loop_
_entity.id
_entity.type
_entity.pdbx_description
1 polymer ?
#
loop_
_entity_poly.entity_id
_entity_poly.type
_entity_poly.pdbx_seq_one_letter_code
_entity_poly.pdbx_strand_id
1 'polypeptide(L)'
;RSLSYNQLFAENRFTGKDRIADANRLTASVSTRIQSPKDGRELFRASIGQMYHFDDRKVTLPDETPLQGDRSELILEAAGEINPRTRVSTTAYWDSEEKTVNAGEVRVHYKDDKKRVLNVGYAERKQAFKSANLSFSAPINEHWKAVGSLERDVQNDRNLETVIGAEYESCCWKTRVASRNYLLPDNTTRDNAVFIELELKGLGNFGSGTRDLLENRVYGYE
;
A
#
# COMPACT_ATOMS: atom_id res chain seq x y z
N ARG A 1 6.69 -5.92 -8.56
CA ARG A 1 5.93 -6.76 -7.59
C ARG A 1 5.70 -5.96 -6.32
N SER A 2 4.50 -6.05 -5.73
CA SER A 2 4.22 -5.47 -4.41
C SER A 2 5.16 -6.05 -3.34
N LEU A 3 5.49 -5.27 -2.32
CA LEU A 3 6.26 -5.74 -1.18
C LEU A 3 5.33 -6.53 -0.26
N SER A 4 5.50 -7.86 -0.17
CA SER A 4 4.67 -8.72 0.69
C SER A 4 5.47 -9.89 1.26
N TYR A 5 5.37 -10.07 2.58
CA TYR A 5 6.01 -11.19 3.31
C TYR A 5 5.59 -12.57 2.78
N ASN A 6 4.32 -12.71 2.37
CA ASN A 6 3.77 -13.97 1.87
C ASN A 6 4.45 -14.47 0.58
N GLN A 7 5.23 -13.63 -0.10
CA GLN A 7 6.01 -14.05 -1.27
C GLN A 7 7.06 -15.13 -0.94
N LEU A 8 7.51 -15.24 0.32
CA LEU A 8 8.38 -16.33 0.77
C LEU A 8 7.77 -17.72 0.56
N PHE A 9 6.44 -17.81 0.57
CA PHE A 9 5.70 -19.07 0.46
C PHE A 9 5.02 -19.24 -0.90
N ALA A 10 5.22 -18.29 -1.82
CA ALA A 10 4.65 -18.38 -3.15
C ALA A 10 5.28 -19.56 -3.91
N GLU A 11 4.46 -20.49 -4.38
CA GLU A 11 4.90 -21.68 -5.12
C GLU A 11 5.67 -21.33 -6.39
N ASN A 12 5.29 -20.23 -7.07
CA ASN A 12 5.94 -19.78 -8.29
C ASN A 12 6.35 -18.29 -8.23
N ARG A 13 7.54 -17.99 -8.78
CA ARG A 13 8.05 -16.61 -8.90
C ARG A 13 7.57 -15.89 -10.17
N PHE A 14 6.97 -16.60 -11.10
CA PHE A 14 6.38 -16.03 -12.31
C PHE A 14 4.86 -15.89 -12.17
N THR A 15 4.30 -14.96 -12.93
CA THR A 15 2.85 -14.83 -13.11
C THR A 15 2.44 -15.54 -14.39
N GLY A 16 1.33 -16.28 -14.39
CA GLY A 16 0.89 -17.08 -15.53
C GLY A 16 1.44 -18.51 -15.52
N LYS A 17 1.30 -19.21 -16.65
CA LYS A 17 1.65 -20.64 -16.80
C LYS A 17 2.83 -20.91 -17.72
N ASP A 18 3.34 -19.90 -18.42
CA ASP A 18 4.39 -20.05 -19.42
C ASP A 18 5.76 -20.37 -18.79
N ARG A 19 5.93 -20.02 -17.51
CA ARG A 19 7.15 -20.31 -16.74
C ARG A 19 6.83 -20.83 -15.36
N ILE A 20 7.41 -21.97 -15.03
CA ILE A 20 7.35 -22.60 -13.71
C ILE A 20 8.74 -22.56 -13.11
N ALA A 21 8.89 -21.92 -11.96
CA ALA A 21 10.19 -21.74 -11.33
C ALA A 21 10.75 -23.05 -10.77
N ASP A 22 12.08 -23.20 -10.82
CA ASP A 22 12.79 -24.21 -10.05
C ASP A 22 12.51 -24.01 -8.55
N ALA A 23 12.07 -25.06 -7.87
CA ALA A 23 11.58 -25.01 -6.50
C ALA A 23 12.34 -25.95 -5.54
N ASN A 24 13.59 -26.29 -5.84
CA ASN A 24 14.45 -27.00 -4.89
C ASN A 24 14.94 -26.03 -3.80
N ARG A 25 14.08 -25.79 -2.81
CA ARG A 25 14.26 -24.76 -1.78
C ARG A 25 13.59 -25.14 -0.46
N LEU A 26 14.07 -24.56 0.63
CA LEU A 26 13.48 -24.61 1.96
C LEU A 26 13.16 -23.18 2.41
N THR A 27 11.90 -22.90 2.74
CA THR A 27 11.50 -21.64 3.36
C THR A 27 11.36 -21.84 4.87
N ALA A 28 12.03 -21.02 5.66
CA ALA A 28 11.89 -20.97 7.12
C ALA A 28 11.38 -19.60 7.56
N SER A 29 10.49 -19.59 8.55
CA SER A 29 9.85 -18.38 9.06
C SER A 29 9.48 -18.53 10.52
N VAL A 30 9.65 -17.45 11.27
CA VAL A 30 9.17 -17.34 12.65
C VAL A 30 8.25 -16.15 12.73
N SER A 31 7.08 -16.35 13.33
CA SER A 31 6.07 -15.32 13.53
C SER A 31 5.65 -15.27 14.99
N THR A 32 5.50 -14.07 15.53
CA THR A 32 4.93 -13.82 16.86
C THR A 32 3.73 -12.90 16.73
N ARG A 33 2.74 -13.10 17.60
CA ARG A 33 1.51 -12.29 17.68
C ARG A 33 1.16 -12.04 19.13
N ILE A 34 0.75 -10.81 19.42
CA ILE A 34 0.23 -10.38 20.70
C ILE A 34 -1.23 -10.01 20.49
N GLN A 35 -2.11 -10.62 21.28
CA GLN A 35 -3.55 -10.40 21.21
C GLN A 35 -4.05 -9.85 22.54
N SER A 36 -5.07 -9.01 22.48
CA SER A 36 -5.76 -8.51 23.66
C SER A 36 -6.56 -9.64 24.31
N PRO A 37 -6.37 -9.90 25.62
CA PRO A 37 -7.09 -10.97 26.31
C PRO A 37 -8.58 -10.66 26.52
N LYS A 38 -9.00 -9.39 26.33
CA LYS A 38 -10.38 -8.95 26.56
C LYS A 38 -11.31 -9.23 25.37
N ASP A 39 -10.80 -9.01 24.16
CA ASP A 39 -11.58 -9.00 22.92
C ASP A 39 -10.94 -9.85 21.79
N GLY A 40 -9.78 -10.47 22.03
CA GLY A 40 -9.08 -11.33 21.06
C GLY A 40 -8.39 -10.58 19.92
N ARG A 41 -8.41 -9.24 19.94
CA ARG A 41 -7.87 -8.41 18.86
C ARG A 41 -6.34 -8.48 18.79
N GLU A 42 -5.77 -8.61 17.59
CA GLU A 42 -4.32 -8.58 17.37
C GLU A 42 -3.76 -7.16 17.57
N LEU A 43 -3.01 -6.97 18.66
CA LEU A 43 -2.37 -5.70 19.02
C LEU A 43 -1.03 -5.52 18.31
N PHE A 44 -0.31 -6.63 18.08
CA PHE A 44 0.99 -6.63 17.43
C PHE A 44 1.25 -7.96 16.75
N ARG A 45 1.93 -7.92 15.61
CA ARG A 45 2.54 -9.06 14.95
C ARG A 45 3.92 -8.70 14.45
N ALA A 46 4.83 -9.66 14.47
CA ALA A 46 6.11 -9.58 13.77
C ALA A 46 6.43 -10.94 13.16
N SER A 47 7.03 -10.92 11.97
CA SER A 47 7.47 -12.11 11.25
C SER A 47 8.82 -11.87 10.61
N ILE A 48 9.65 -12.89 10.60
CA ILE A 48 10.94 -12.91 9.91
C ILE A 48 11.10 -14.24 9.21
N GLY A 49 11.53 -14.20 7.95
CA GLY A 49 11.67 -15.41 7.16
C GLY A 49 12.66 -15.26 6.02
N GLN A 50 13.17 -16.40 5.60
CA GLN A 50 14.15 -16.51 4.53
C GLN A 50 13.93 -17.82 3.77
N MET A 51 14.29 -17.80 2.50
CA MET A 51 14.32 -18.97 1.64
C MET A 51 15.76 -19.36 1.37
N TYR A 52 16.04 -20.65 1.54
CA TYR A 52 17.29 -21.28 1.18
C TYR A 52 17.09 -22.09 -0.10
N HIS A 53 17.96 -21.92 -1.10
CA HIS A 53 17.93 -22.63 -2.37
C HIS A 53 19.02 -23.71 -2.37
N PHE A 54 18.63 -24.95 -2.68
CA PHE A 54 19.58 -26.06 -2.77
C PHE A 54 20.25 -26.15 -4.14
N ASP A 55 19.61 -25.61 -5.18
CA ASP A 55 20.11 -25.54 -6.55
C ASP A 55 19.88 -24.15 -7.15
N ASP A 56 20.70 -23.81 -8.15
CA ASP A 56 20.52 -22.60 -8.95
C ASP A 56 19.19 -22.58 -9.71
N ARG A 57 18.61 -21.38 -9.84
CA ARG A 57 17.31 -21.18 -10.50
C ARG A 57 17.55 -20.90 -11.99
N LYS A 58 17.28 -21.90 -12.83
CA LYS A 58 17.59 -21.92 -14.27
C LYS A 58 16.49 -21.31 -15.12
N VAL A 59 15.23 -21.41 -14.72
CA VAL A 59 14.11 -20.81 -15.44
C VAL A 59 14.11 -19.31 -15.20
N THR A 60 14.34 -18.50 -16.24
CA THR A 60 14.49 -17.03 -16.19
C THR A 60 13.63 -16.32 -17.24
N LEU A 61 13.48 -14.99 -17.15
CA LEU A 61 12.91 -14.17 -18.23
C LEU A 61 13.86 -14.10 -19.44
N PRO A 62 13.39 -13.69 -20.65
CA PRO A 62 14.30 -13.47 -21.77
C PRO A 62 15.34 -12.43 -21.35
N ASP A 63 16.58 -12.63 -21.79
CA ASP A 63 17.72 -11.75 -21.49
C ASP A 63 18.15 -11.71 -20.00
N GLU A 64 17.62 -12.61 -19.16
CA GLU A 64 18.09 -12.79 -17.78
C GLU A 64 18.94 -14.06 -17.63
N THR A 65 20.04 -13.93 -16.87
CA THR A 65 20.88 -15.08 -16.50
C THR A 65 20.28 -15.86 -15.33
N PRO A 66 20.54 -17.18 -15.22
CA PRO A 66 20.16 -17.98 -14.07
C PRO A 66 20.54 -17.30 -12.75
N LEU A 67 19.62 -17.32 -11.78
CA LEU A 67 19.87 -16.72 -10.48
C LEU A 67 20.68 -17.69 -9.62
N GLN A 68 21.92 -17.30 -9.36
CA GLN A 68 22.87 -18.00 -8.48
C GLN A 68 22.71 -17.54 -7.03
N GLY A 69 23.19 -18.35 -6.09
CA GLY A 69 23.17 -18.05 -4.66
C GLY A 69 22.17 -18.90 -3.89
N ASP A 70 22.54 -19.22 -2.65
CA ASP A 70 21.83 -20.19 -1.81
C ASP A 70 20.77 -19.55 -0.91
N ARG A 71 20.70 -18.21 -0.85
CA ARG A 71 19.79 -17.49 0.05
C ARG A 71 18.98 -16.43 -0.68
N SER A 72 17.73 -16.27 -0.28
CA SER A 72 16.95 -15.07 -0.58
C SER A 72 17.31 -13.95 0.38
N GLU A 73 16.82 -12.75 0.04
CA GLU A 73 16.67 -11.68 1.00
C GLU A 73 15.92 -12.18 2.25
N LEU A 74 16.37 -11.74 3.42
CA LEU A 74 15.66 -11.89 4.67
C LEU A 74 14.51 -10.88 4.68
N ILE A 75 13.29 -11.37 4.81
CA ILE A 75 12.11 -10.50 4.83
C ILE A 75 11.64 -10.36 6.26
N LEU A 76 11.48 -9.12 6.71
CA LEU A 76 10.93 -8.75 8.00
C LEU A 76 9.59 -8.05 7.79
N GLU A 77 8.55 -8.42 8.51
CA GLU A 77 7.29 -7.66 8.59
C GLU A 77 6.94 -7.45 10.06
N ALA A 78 6.50 -6.24 10.41
CA ALA A 78 5.89 -5.97 11.71
C ALA A 78 4.68 -5.06 11.53
N ALA A 79 3.63 -5.27 12.33
CA ALA A 79 2.50 -4.36 12.37
C ALA A 79 1.85 -4.38 13.75
N GLY A 80 1.37 -3.24 14.22
CA GLY A 80 0.69 -3.16 15.51
C GLY A 80 -0.02 -1.83 15.74
N GLU A 81 -0.83 -1.81 16.79
CA GLU A 81 -1.49 -0.62 17.30
C GLU A 81 -0.57 0.06 18.33
N ILE A 82 -0.15 1.30 18.06
CA ILE A 82 0.55 2.12 19.08
C ILE A 82 -0.46 2.56 20.15
N ASN A 83 -1.69 2.82 19.72
CA ASN A 83 -2.86 3.12 20.54
C ASN A 83 -4.12 2.72 19.74
N PRO A 84 -5.34 2.75 20.33
CA PRO A 84 -6.56 2.30 19.66
C PRO A 84 -6.92 3.05 18.36
N ARG A 85 -6.29 4.20 18.10
CA ARG A 85 -6.53 5.07 16.94
C ARG A 85 -5.39 5.06 15.93
N THR A 86 -4.25 4.43 16.23
CA THR A 86 -3.03 4.53 15.41
C THR A 86 -2.40 3.17 15.20
N ARG A 87 -2.40 2.71 13.95
CA ARG A 87 -1.75 1.49 13.51
C ARG A 87 -0.49 1.83 12.70
N VAL A 88 0.58 1.09 12.95
CA VAL A 88 1.81 1.17 12.16
C VAL A 88 2.12 -0.20 11.58
N SER A 89 2.59 -0.24 10.34
CA SER A 89 3.10 -1.45 9.69
C SER A 89 4.39 -1.15 8.95
N THR A 90 5.31 -2.10 8.95
CA THR A 90 6.58 -2.02 8.23
C THR A 90 6.91 -3.36 7.58
N THR A 91 7.59 -3.31 6.44
CA THR A 91 8.18 -4.48 5.78
C THR A 91 9.57 -4.10 5.28
N ALA A 92 10.56 -4.97 5.43
CA ALA A 92 11.92 -4.76 4.97
C ALA A 92 12.49 -6.02 4.30
N TYR A 93 13.26 -5.83 3.24
CA TYR A 93 13.96 -6.85 2.47
C TYR A 93 15.45 -6.59 2.63
N TRP A 94 16.09 -7.41 3.46
CA TRP A 94 17.50 -7.27 3.78
C TRP A 94 18.31 -8.33 3.05
N ASP A 95 19.30 -7.88 2.30
CA ASP A 95 20.28 -8.72 1.65
C ASP A 95 21.42 -9.03 2.61
N SER A 96 21.58 -10.31 2.98
CA SER A 96 22.59 -10.73 3.93
C SER A 96 24.01 -10.77 3.37
N GLU A 97 24.15 -10.91 2.04
CA GLU A 97 25.44 -10.97 1.36
C GLU A 97 25.98 -9.56 1.15
N GLU A 98 25.15 -8.68 0.60
CA GLU A 98 25.48 -7.27 0.34
C GLU A 98 25.37 -6.38 1.58
N LYS A 99 24.77 -6.89 2.67
CA LYS A 99 24.49 -6.15 3.92
C LYS A 99 23.71 -4.85 3.70
N THR A 100 22.79 -4.84 2.74
CA THR A 100 21.95 -3.67 2.43
C THR A 100 20.47 -3.98 2.48
N VAL A 101 19.64 -2.96 2.71
CA VAL A 101 18.17 -3.08 2.55
C VAL A 101 17.85 -2.76 1.10
N ASN A 102 17.37 -3.76 0.36
CA ASN A 102 17.05 -3.61 -1.07
C ASN A 102 15.64 -3.08 -1.28
N ALA A 103 14.72 -3.31 -0.34
CA ALA A 103 13.40 -2.72 -0.37
C ALA A 103 12.80 -2.59 1.03
N GLY A 104 11.90 -1.63 1.21
CA GLY A 104 11.17 -1.48 2.45
C GLY A 104 9.95 -0.58 2.31
N GLU A 105 9.03 -0.72 3.25
CA GLU A 105 7.83 0.10 3.35
C GLU A 105 7.53 0.37 4.82
N VAL A 106 7.10 1.58 5.14
CA VAL A 106 6.51 1.94 6.43
C VAL A 106 5.18 2.64 6.15
N ARG A 107 4.13 2.25 6.86
CA ARG A 107 2.81 2.89 6.80
C ARG A 107 2.31 3.19 8.21
N VAL A 108 1.74 4.37 8.37
CA VAL A 108 1.04 4.84 9.56
C VAL A 108 -0.39 5.16 9.16
N HIS A 109 -1.34 4.57 9.88
CA HIS A 109 -2.77 4.80 9.71
C HIS A 109 -3.35 5.30 11.03
N TYR A 110 -3.91 6.50 11.01
CA TYR A 110 -4.66 7.09 12.11
C TYR A 110 -6.15 7.13 11.74
N LYS A 111 -7.01 6.68 12.65
CA LYS A 111 -8.47 6.82 12.56
C LYS A 111 -9.05 7.00 13.96
N ASP A 112 -9.91 8.00 14.14
CA ASP A 112 -10.58 8.26 15.42
C ASP A 112 -12.11 8.13 15.37
N ASP A 113 -12.73 8.30 16.53
CA ASP A 113 -14.17 8.16 16.74
C ASP A 113 -14.98 9.22 15.98
N LYS A 114 -14.35 10.34 15.59
CA LYS A 114 -14.93 11.40 14.76
C LYS A 114 -14.73 11.13 13.26
N LYS A 115 -14.31 9.93 12.89
CA LYS A 115 -14.00 9.52 11.51
C LYS A 115 -12.93 10.39 10.84
N ARG A 116 -12.03 11.00 11.63
CA ARG A 116 -10.84 11.68 11.09
C ARG A 116 -9.79 10.64 10.76
N VAL A 117 -9.33 10.65 9.52
CA VAL A 117 -8.37 9.71 8.96
C VAL A 117 -7.13 10.47 8.51
N LEU A 118 -5.96 9.91 8.83
CA LEU A 118 -4.67 10.34 8.30
C LEU A 118 -3.83 9.10 7.99
N ASN A 119 -3.34 9.02 6.76
CA ASN A 119 -2.43 8.00 6.29
C ASN A 119 -1.11 8.64 5.89
N VAL A 120 -0.01 8.05 6.34
CA VAL A 120 1.33 8.42 5.90
C VAL A 120 2.05 7.14 5.52
N GLY A 121 2.72 7.13 4.38
CA GLY A 121 3.53 6.01 3.98
C GLY A 121 4.79 6.42 3.23
N TYR A 122 5.78 5.56 3.31
CA TYR A 122 7.02 5.64 2.60
C TYR A 122 7.39 4.25 2.11
N ALA A 123 7.72 4.12 0.84
CA ALA A 123 8.18 2.88 0.25
C ALA A 123 9.40 3.13 -0.64
N GLU A 124 10.32 2.20 -0.60
CA GLU A 124 11.58 2.26 -1.31
C GLU A 124 11.90 0.89 -1.89
N ARG A 125 12.42 0.89 -3.12
CA ARG A 125 13.12 -0.24 -3.70
C ARG A 125 14.36 0.26 -4.42
N LYS A 126 15.52 -0.20 -3.96
CA LYS A 126 16.84 0.15 -4.48
C LYS A 126 16.86 -0.01 -6.00
N GLN A 127 17.38 1.00 -6.69
CA GLN A 127 17.45 1.08 -8.16
C GLN A 127 16.10 1.04 -8.90
N ALA A 128 14.96 1.10 -8.21
CA ALA A 128 13.63 1.10 -8.83
C ALA A 128 12.84 2.37 -8.51
N PHE A 129 12.57 2.65 -7.23
CA PHE A 129 11.80 3.84 -6.85
C PHE A 129 11.98 4.22 -5.37
N LYS A 130 11.66 5.48 -5.07
CA LYS A 130 11.38 5.96 -3.71
C LYS A 130 10.11 6.79 -3.75
N SER A 131 9.11 6.41 -2.97
CA SER A 131 7.79 7.05 -2.97
C SER A 131 7.33 7.37 -1.56
N ALA A 132 6.70 8.53 -1.41
CA ALA A 132 6.01 8.92 -0.19
C ALA A 132 4.54 9.21 -0.52
N ASN A 133 3.64 8.79 0.36
CA ASN A 133 2.21 9.07 0.23
C ASN A 133 1.64 9.65 1.51
N LEU A 134 0.74 10.61 1.36
CA LEU A 134 0.00 11.27 2.42
C LEU A 134 -1.46 11.32 2.01
N SER A 135 -2.38 10.87 2.84
CA SER A 135 -3.81 11.06 2.58
C SER A 135 -4.58 11.33 3.86
N PHE A 136 -5.67 12.07 3.75
CA PHE A 136 -6.51 12.42 4.88
C PHE A 136 -7.98 12.51 4.48
N SER A 137 -8.85 12.30 5.45
CA SER A 137 -10.28 12.57 5.36
C SER A 137 -10.75 13.04 6.72
N ALA A 138 -11.38 14.22 6.80
CA ALA A 138 -11.86 14.75 8.07
C ALA A 138 -13.14 15.57 7.89
N PRO A 139 -14.14 15.41 8.78
CA PRO A 139 -15.23 16.37 8.88
C PRO A 139 -14.68 17.73 9.32
N ILE A 140 -15.03 18.77 8.57
CA ILE A 140 -14.82 20.17 8.95
C ILE A 140 -15.92 20.61 9.92
N ASN A 141 -17.16 20.22 9.62
CA ASN A 141 -18.34 20.44 10.45
C ASN A 141 -19.36 19.31 10.20
N GLU A 142 -20.60 19.47 10.68
CA GLU A 142 -21.65 18.44 10.57
C GLU A 142 -22.08 18.14 9.12
N HIS A 143 -21.79 19.05 8.18
CA HIS A 143 -22.19 18.91 6.78
C HIS A 143 -21.02 18.72 5.82
N TRP A 144 -19.84 19.26 6.15
CA TRP A 144 -18.70 19.29 5.25
C TRP A 144 -17.61 18.32 5.69
N LYS A 145 -17.10 17.53 4.75
CA LYS A 145 -15.92 16.67 4.90
C LYS A 145 -14.88 17.04 3.84
N ALA A 146 -13.64 17.26 4.26
CA ALA A 146 -12.52 17.45 3.34
C ALA A 146 -11.75 16.14 3.18
N VAL A 147 -11.30 15.89 1.95
CA VAL A 147 -10.55 14.70 1.58
C VAL A 147 -9.36 15.12 0.72
N GLY A 148 -8.20 14.52 0.96
CA GLY A 148 -7.01 14.81 0.17
C GLY A 148 -6.07 13.61 0.11
N SER A 149 -5.35 13.48 -0.99
CA SER A 149 -4.30 12.49 -1.17
C SER A 149 -3.18 13.07 -2.01
N LEU A 150 -1.93 12.73 -1.67
CA LEU A 150 -0.73 13.13 -2.37
C LEU A 150 0.20 11.93 -2.42
N GLU A 151 0.64 11.57 -3.61
CA GLU A 151 1.67 10.57 -3.86
C GLU A 151 2.84 11.25 -4.60
N ARG A 152 4.05 11.05 -4.08
CA ARG A 152 5.26 11.73 -4.55
C ARG A 152 6.37 10.73 -4.80
N ASP A 153 7.01 10.85 -5.95
CA ASP A 153 8.28 10.22 -6.25
C ASP A 153 9.39 11.07 -5.63
N VAL A 154 9.92 10.58 -4.51
CA VAL A 154 10.95 11.23 -3.72
C VAL A 154 12.31 11.17 -4.43
N GLN A 155 12.53 10.13 -5.25
CA GLN A 155 13.79 9.94 -5.96
C GLN A 155 13.96 10.97 -7.09
N ASN A 156 12.89 11.27 -7.81
CA ASN A 156 12.91 12.21 -8.95
C ASN A 156 12.27 13.57 -8.63
N ASP A 157 12.02 13.86 -7.34
CA ASP A 157 11.46 15.12 -6.84
C ASP A 157 10.16 15.58 -7.53
N ARG A 158 9.25 14.64 -7.84
CA ARG A 158 8.05 14.92 -8.64
C ARG A 158 6.77 14.34 -8.02
N ASN A 159 5.66 15.04 -8.18
CA ASN A 159 4.35 14.55 -7.72
C ASN A 159 3.83 13.50 -8.70
N LEU A 160 3.51 12.30 -8.23
CA LEU A 160 2.90 11.27 -9.06
C LEU A 160 1.41 11.52 -9.19
N GLU A 161 0.75 11.85 -8.08
CA GLU A 161 -0.69 12.08 -8.06
C GLU A 161 -1.10 12.97 -6.90
N THR A 162 -2.06 13.86 -7.14
CA THR A 162 -2.71 14.68 -6.14
C THR A 162 -4.22 14.59 -6.32
N VAL A 163 -4.94 14.32 -5.24
CA VAL A 163 -6.40 14.36 -5.17
C VAL A 163 -6.80 15.34 -4.08
N ILE A 164 -7.73 16.23 -4.40
CA ILE A 164 -8.35 17.15 -3.45
C ILE A 164 -9.85 17.04 -3.65
N GLY A 165 -10.60 16.82 -2.58
CA GLY A 165 -12.05 16.71 -2.65
C GLY A 165 -12.76 17.24 -1.41
N ALA A 166 -14.04 17.50 -1.61
CA ALA A 166 -14.97 17.89 -0.56
C ALA A 166 -16.29 17.14 -0.74
N GLU A 167 -16.87 16.75 0.38
CA GLU A 167 -18.21 16.16 0.46
C GLU A 167 -19.10 17.05 1.31
N TYR A 168 -20.28 17.34 0.79
CA TYR A 168 -21.35 17.99 1.52
C TYR A 168 -22.49 16.98 1.74
N GLU A 169 -22.96 16.86 2.97
CA GLU A 169 -24.05 15.96 3.33
C GLU A 169 -25.19 16.70 4.06
N SER A 170 -26.40 16.54 3.54
CA SER A 170 -27.66 16.98 4.16
C SER A 170 -28.53 15.79 4.58
N CYS A 171 -29.75 16.05 5.05
CA CYS A 171 -30.71 14.99 5.40
C CYS A 171 -31.18 14.15 4.18
N CYS A 172 -31.25 14.72 2.98
CA CYS A 172 -31.88 14.08 1.81
C CYS A 172 -30.93 13.90 0.61
N TRP A 173 -29.80 14.62 0.59
CA TRP A 173 -28.83 14.54 -0.50
C TRP A 173 -27.41 14.70 -0.01
N LYS A 174 -26.47 14.18 -0.79
CA LYS A 174 -25.03 14.28 -0.58
C LYS A 174 -24.36 14.62 -1.91
N THR A 175 -23.41 15.54 -1.89
CA THR A 175 -22.63 15.89 -3.09
C THR A 175 -21.16 15.71 -2.80
N ARG A 176 -20.44 15.12 -3.75
CA ARG A 176 -18.99 14.96 -3.72
C ARG A 176 -18.40 15.68 -4.93
N VAL A 177 -17.35 16.44 -4.68
CA VAL A 177 -16.54 17.06 -5.73
C VAL A 177 -15.09 16.70 -5.46
N ALA A 178 -14.38 16.22 -6.47
CA ALA A 178 -12.96 15.93 -6.37
C ALA A 178 -12.23 16.38 -7.63
N SER A 179 -11.00 16.84 -7.46
CA SER A 179 -10.05 17.10 -8.54
C SER A 179 -8.87 16.14 -8.38
N ARG A 180 -8.44 15.55 -9.49
CA ARG A 180 -7.30 14.63 -9.58
C ARG A 180 -6.32 15.17 -10.61
N ASN A 181 -5.09 15.42 -10.20
CA ASN A 181 -3.96 15.64 -11.09
C ASN A 181 -3.02 14.44 -11.00
N TYR A 182 -2.68 13.80 -12.11
CA TYR A 182 -1.78 12.64 -12.09
C TYR A 182 -0.81 12.64 -13.28
N LEU A 183 0.35 12.05 -13.05
CA LEU A 183 1.39 11.87 -14.07
C LEU A 183 1.07 10.64 -14.93
N LEU A 184 1.13 10.80 -16.25
CA LEU A 184 0.91 9.70 -17.19
C LEU A 184 2.13 8.76 -17.26
N PRO A 185 1.96 7.52 -17.79
CA PRO A 185 3.06 6.54 -17.90
C PRO A 185 4.25 7.01 -18.75
N ASP A 186 4.07 8.05 -19.58
CA ASP A 186 5.14 8.70 -20.34
C ASP A 186 6.09 9.54 -19.45
N ASN A 187 5.86 9.57 -18.14
CA ASN A 187 6.65 10.26 -17.12
C ASN A 187 6.77 11.78 -17.29
N THR A 188 6.02 12.39 -18.21
CA THR A 188 6.17 13.79 -18.61
C THR A 188 4.85 14.52 -18.68
N THR A 189 3.81 13.90 -19.21
CA THR A 189 2.50 14.51 -19.37
C THR A 189 1.70 14.37 -18.08
N ARG A 190 0.97 15.43 -17.71
CA ARG A 190 0.01 15.42 -16.61
C ARG A 190 -1.40 15.57 -17.14
N ASP A 191 -2.31 14.82 -16.53
CA ASP A 191 -3.74 14.94 -16.79
C ASP A 191 -4.48 15.49 -15.56
N ASN A 192 -5.55 16.24 -15.81
CA ASN A 192 -6.39 16.86 -14.79
C ASN A 192 -7.84 16.46 -15.02
N ALA A 193 -8.42 15.79 -14.03
CA ALA A 193 -9.81 15.36 -14.08
C ALA A 193 -10.59 15.92 -12.89
N VAL A 194 -11.79 16.41 -13.17
CA VAL A 194 -12.75 16.86 -12.16
C VAL A 194 -13.91 15.87 -12.12
N PHE A 195 -14.25 15.43 -10.91
CA PHE A 195 -15.28 14.46 -10.61
C PHE A 195 -16.35 15.14 -9.78
N ILE A 196 -17.62 14.96 -10.17
CA ILE A 196 -18.78 15.48 -9.46
C ILE A 196 -19.80 14.35 -9.36
N GLU A 197 -20.34 14.18 -8.17
CA GLU A 197 -21.32 13.14 -7.88
C GLU A 197 -22.39 13.70 -6.92
N LEU A 198 -23.65 13.45 -7.24
CA LEU A 198 -24.82 13.82 -6.46
C LEU A 198 -25.61 12.56 -6.11
N GLU A 199 -25.70 12.27 -4.81
CA GLU A 199 -26.42 11.14 -4.25
C GLU A 199 -27.71 11.64 -3.59
N LEU A 200 -28.87 11.20 -4.08
CA LEU A 200 -30.17 11.42 -3.44
C LEU A 200 -30.47 10.23 -2.52
N LYS A 201 -30.48 10.47 -1.21
CA LYS A 201 -30.63 9.42 -0.20
C LYS A 201 -31.97 8.71 -0.39
N GLY A 202 -31.92 7.40 -0.64
CA GLY A 202 -33.10 6.56 -0.87
C GLY A 202 -33.66 6.58 -2.29
N LEU A 203 -33.11 7.39 -3.21
CA LEU A 203 -33.57 7.47 -4.60
C LEU A 203 -32.52 7.01 -5.62
N GLY A 204 -31.23 7.22 -5.34
CA GLY A 204 -30.14 6.77 -6.20
C GLY A 204 -28.97 7.76 -6.29
N ASN A 205 -28.01 7.44 -7.14
CA ASN A 205 -26.80 8.24 -7.35
C ASN A 205 -26.72 8.76 -8.80
N PHE A 206 -26.31 10.02 -8.96
CA PHE A 206 -26.09 10.69 -10.24
C PHE A 206 -24.62 11.12 -10.34
N GLY A 207 -23.91 10.58 -11.33
CA GLY A 207 -22.45 10.62 -11.38
C GLY A 207 -21.85 9.32 -10.84
N SER A 208 -20.64 8.99 -11.30
CA SER A 208 -19.97 7.74 -10.95
C SER A 208 -18.48 7.94 -10.75
N GLY A 209 -17.89 7.19 -9.82
CA GLY A 209 -16.44 7.10 -9.65
C GLY A 209 -15.81 8.17 -8.76
N THR A 210 -16.55 9.18 -8.27
CA THR A 210 -16.00 10.13 -7.29
C THR A 210 -15.79 9.43 -5.96
N ARG A 211 -16.79 8.68 -5.50
CA ARG A 211 -16.69 7.84 -4.31
C ARG A 211 -15.55 6.83 -4.44
N ASP A 212 -15.51 6.07 -5.54
CA ASP A 212 -14.47 5.07 -5.78
C ASP A 212 -13.07 5.68 -5.84
N LEU A 213 -12.93 6.86 -6.44
CA LEU A 213 -11.66 7.60 -6.44
C LEU A 213 -11.23 7.91 -5.00
N LEU A 214 -12.11 8.49 -4.18
CA LEU A 214 -11.75 8.86 -2.81
C LEU A 214 -11.46 7.62 -1.93
N GLU A 215 -12.28 6.56 -2.02
CA GLU A 215 -12.08 5.30 -1.29
C GLU A 215 -10.75 4.64 -1.67
N ASN A 216 -10.41 4.60 -2.96
CA ASN A 216 -9.16 3.98 -3.43
C ASN A 216 -7.90 4.80 -3.09
N ARG A 217 -8.04 6.12 -2.87
CA ARG A 217 -6.90 7.03 -2.62
C ARG A 217 -6.71 7.34 -1.13
N VAL A 218 -7.76 7.15 -0.32
CA VAL A 218 -7.76 7.44 1.12
C VAL A 218 -8.23 6.21 1.89
N TYR A 219 -7.28 5.35 2.27
CA TYR A 219 -7.59 4.19 3.10
C TYR A 219 -8.29 4.58 4.40
N GLY A 220 -9.46 3.99 4.66
CA GLY A 220 -10.31 4.27 5.82
C GLY A 220 -11.37 5.36 5.62
N TYR A 221 -11.47 5.94 4.41
CA TYR A 221 -12.57 6.81 4.00
C TYR A 221 -13.89 6.04 3.91
N GLU A 222 -14.98 6.67 4.38
CA GLU A 222 -16.36 6.17 4.47
C GLU A 222 -17.35 7.31 4.25
#